data_AF-A0A933WR59-F1
#
_entry.id   AF-A0A933WR59-F1
#
_cell.length_a   1.000
_cell.length_b   1.000
_cell.length_c   1.000
_cell.angle_alpha   90.00
_cell.angle_beta   90.00
_cell.angle_gamma   90.00
#
_symmetry.space_group_name_H-M   'P 1'
#
loop_
_entity.id
_entity.type
_entity.pdbx_description
1 polymer ?
#
loop_
_entity_poly.entity_id
_entity_poly.type
_entity_poly.pdbx_seq_one_letter_code
_entity_poly.pdbx_strand_id
1 'polypeptide(L)'
;MEPISAFQALLLSAQLADVDGKVVPMPSVLAAPAPAAAQPAPKPILRVPLKEIVVQQERAAEQAQVGRGSIDFKLGLDPQADLWVKFKQGNRAAAHALADLEKGVDERFPVEAYHFAVKDWIVRAYPLAQPQSPQANVSVAALLRQTYELAEHVRFEPVEYAMLFEDGGLVPASLSLVREDRNGVLQVTYNRLADVQKAVQWFLGVDGILYGMKVEGVDLVFYSEPVPPKVLFRAPEKALPR
;
A
#
# COMPACT_ATOMS: atom_id res chain seq x y z
N MET A 1 -5.07 1.10 37.56
CA MET A 1 -4.18 0.49 36.55
C MET A 1 -4.98 0.40 35.28
N GLU A 2 -4.79 1.35 34.37
CA GLU A 2 -5.50 1.36 33.09
C GLU A 2 -4.80 0.44 32.08
N PRO A 3 -5.55 -0.27 31.22
CA PRO A 3 -4.97 -1.12 30.20
C PRO A 3 -4.42 -0.25 29.07
N ILE A 4 -3.13 -0.41 28.78
CA ILE A 4 -2.49 0.15 27.59
C ILE A 4 -3.20 -0.45 26.37
N SER A 5 -3.78 0.42 25.54
CA SER A 5 -4.46 0.06 24.29
C SER A 5 -3.51 -0.66 23.34
N ALA A 6 -3.98 -1.74 22.70
CA ALA A 6 -3.27 -2.48 21.64
C ALA A 6 -2.76 -1.58 20.49
N PHE A 7 -3.34 -0.37 20.33
CA PHE A 7 -2.89 0.64 19.37
C PHE A 7 -1.60 1.37 19.81
N GLN A 8 -1.39 1.56 21.12
CA GLN A 8 -0.13 2.09 21.66
C GLN A 8 1.00 1.06 21.58
N ALA A 9 0.70 -0.23 21.66
CA ALA A 9 1.68 -1.31 21.42
C ALA A 9 2.11 -1.39 19.93
N LEU A 10 1.22 -1.01 19.00
CA LEU A 10 1.49 -0.91 17.57
C LEU A 10 2.31 0.36 17.22
N LEU A 11 2.05 1.48 17.89
CA LEU A 11 2.87 2.69 17.76
C LEU A 11 4.28 2.52 18.35
N LEU A 12 4.44 1.75 19.43
CA LEU A 12 5.76 1.42 20.00
C LEU A 12 6.58 0.43 19.16
N SER A 13 5.92 -0.41 18.34
CA SER A 13 6.63 -1.28 17.39
C SER A 13 6.99 -0.57 16.07
N ALA A 14 6.35 0.56 15.76
CA ALA A 14 6.73 1.43 14.66
C ALA A 14 7.82 2.46 15.01
N GLN A 15 8.03 2.78 16.31
CA GLN A 15 9.04 3.73 16.77
C GLN A 15 10.43 3.14 17.06
N LEU A 16 10.65 1.82 16.85
CA LEU A 16 12.01 1.25 16.83
C LEU A 16 12.68 1.29 15.46
N ALA A 17 12.02 1.89 14.46
CA ALA A 17 12.62 2.30 13.20
C ALA A 17 12.93 3.81 13.18
N ASP A 18 13.30 4.38 14.32
CA ASP A 18 13.90 5.71 14.39
C ASP A 18 15.39 5.57 14.04
N VAL A 19 15.71 5.59 12.74
CA VAL A 19 17.03 6.01 12.28
C VAL A 19 16.93 7.50 11.99
N ASP A 20 16.95 8.23 13.10
CA ASP A 20 17.26 9.64 13.17
C ASP A 20 18.52 9.92 12.33
N GLY A 21 18.42 10.90 11.43
CA GLY A 21 19.41 11.24 10.41
C GLY A 21 20.70 11.85 10.97
N LYS A 22 21.44 11.11 11.80
CA LYS A 22 22.78 11.50 12.26
C LYS A 22 23.83 10.58 11.66
N VAL A 23 24.70 11.20 10.87
CA VAL A 23 25.96 10.65 10.38
C VAL A 23 26.69 9.98 11.55
N VAL A 24 26.78 8.65 11.51
CA VAL A 24 27.62 7.88 12.44
C VAL A 24 29.06 7.94 11.91
N PRO A 25 30.03 8.54 12.63
CA PRO A 25 31.41 8.44 12.23
C PRO A 25 31.86 6.98 12.37
N MET A 26 32.29 6.37 11.26
CA MET A 26 32.95 5.07 11.28
C MET A 26 34.20 5.14 12.16
N PRO A 27 34.39 4.25 13.15
CA PRO A 27 35.71 4.01 13.70
C PRO A 27 36.55 3.31 12.62
N SER A 28 37.62 3.97 12.18
CA SER A 28 38.65 3.35 11.35
C SER A 28 39.33 2.23 12.14
N VAL A 29 38.95 0.99 11.87
CA VAL A 29 39.76 -0.18 12.24
C VAL A 29 40.14 -0.87 10.94
N LEU A 30 41.41 -0.73 10.58
CA LEU A 30 42.08 -1.42 9.49
C LEU A 30 41.99 -2.93 9.72
N ALA A 31 41.00 -3.58 9.11
CA ALA A 31 41.04 -5.00 8.82
C ALA A 31 41.39 -5.13 7.32
N ALA A 32 42.42 -5.93 7.02
CA ALA A 32 42.87 -6.22 5.67
C ALA A 32 41.68 -6.64 4.78
N PRO A 33 41.66 -6.25 3.49
CA PRO A 33 40.58 -6.62 2.59
C PRO A 33 40.68 -8.13 2.32
N ALA A 34 39.84 -8.92 3.00
CA ALA A 34 39.42 -10.19 2.45
C ALA A 34 38.81 -9.89 1.08
N PRO A 35 39.09 -10.68 0.02
CA PRO A 35 38.46 -10.48 -1.27
C PRO A 35 36.94 -10.47 -1.03
N ALA A 36 36.29 -9.36 -1.33
CA ALA A 36 34.85 -9.27 -1.30
C ALA A 36 34.36 -10.33 -2.27
N ALA A 37 33.91 -11.47 -1.74
CA ALA A 37 33.19 -12.45 -2.54
C ALA A 37 32.07 -11.65 -3.21
N ALA A 38 32.13 -11.58 -4.55
CA ALA A 38 31.16 -10.82 -5.33
C ALA A 38 29.77 -11.22 -4.84
N GLN A 39 29.06 -10.29 -4.22
CA GLN A 39 27.69 -10.57 -3.78
C GLN A 39 26.93 -11.00 -5.03
N PRO A 40 26.29 -12.18 -5.03
CA PRO A 40 25.55 -12.65 -6.18
C PRO A 40 24.51 -11.58 -6.54
N ALA A 41 24.49 -11.16 -7.80
CA ALA A 41 23.52 -10.19 -8.27
C ALA A 41 22.08 -10.71 -8.01
N PRO A 42 21.13 -9.82 -7.69
CA PRO A 42 19.72 -10.18 -7.49
C PRO A 42 19.21 -10.99 -8.69
N LYS A 43 18.57 -12.14 -8.43
CA LYS A 43 18.05 -13.01 -9.48
C LYS A 43 16.57 -12.73 -9.70
N PRO A 44 16.12 -12.40 -10.93
CA PRO A 44 14.70 -12.28 -11.21
C PRO A 44 14.03 -13.65 -11.09
N ILE A 45 12.89 -13.70 -10.41
CA ILE A 45 12.14 -14.94 -10.12
C ILE A 45 10.71 -14.92 -10.67
N LEU A 46 10.12 -13.74 -10.86
CA LEU A 46 8.77 -13.58 -11.40
C LEU A 46 8.64 -12.23 -12.11
N ARG A 47 7.81 -12.19 -13.14
CA ARG A 47 7.41 -10.97 -13.84
C ARG A 47 5.90 -10.92 -13.90
N VAL A 48 5.32 -9.80 -13.49
CA VAL A 48 3.88 -9.54 -13.52
C VAL A 48 3.63 -8.28 -14.35
N PRO A 49 2.90 -8.36 -15.47
CA PRO A 49 2.55 -7.19 -16.26
C PRO A 49 1.72 -6.20 -15.43
N LEU A 50 2.13 -4.92 -15.38
CA LEU A 50 1.40 -3.90 -14.62
C LEU A 50 -0.06 -3.76 -15.08
N LYS A 51 -0.31 -3.99 -16.38
CA LYS A 51 -1.66 -3.99 -16.95
C LYS A 51 -2.58 -5.03 -16.31
N GLU A 52 -2.07 -6.20 -15.96
CA GLU A 52 -2.87 -7.26 -15.32
C GLU A 52 -3.32 -6.83 -13.93
N ILE A 53 -2.40 -6.25 -13.14
CA ILE A 53 -2.70 -5.66 -11.83
C ILE A 53 -3.82 -4.61 -11.95
N VAL A 54 -3.69 -3.67 -12.90
CA VAL A 54 -4.70 -2.62 -13.13
C VAL A 54 -6.05 -3.20 -13.52
N VAL A 55 -6.09 -4.15 -14.45
CA VAL A 55 -7.35 -4.75 -14.92
C VAL A 55 -8.10 -5.43 -13.78
N GLN A 56 -7.39 -6.14 -12.90
CA GLN A 56 -8.00 -6.81 -11.76
C GLN A 56 -8.47 -5.80 -10.70
N GLN A 57 -7.64 -4.80 -10.38
CA GLN A 57 -8.03 -3.73 -9.46
C GLN A 57 -9.25 -2.95 -9.97
N GLU A 58 -9.37 -2.73 -11.29
CA GLU A 58 -10.52 -2.07 -11.89
C GLU A 58 -11.83 -2.85 -11.73
N ARG A 59 -11.78 -4.19 -11.55
CA ARG A 59 -12.95 -5.03 -11.27
C ARG A 59 -13.40 -4.95 -9.82
N ALA A 60 -12.57 -4.44 -8.92
CA ALA A 60 -12.88 -4.28 -7.50
C ALA A 60 -13.78 -3.06 -7.20
N ALA A 61 -14.47 -2.55 -8.21
CA ALA A 61 -15.43 -1.47 -8.04
C ALA A 61 -16.69 -1.98 -7.32
N GLU A 62 -17.15 -1.22 -6.33
CA GLU A 62 -18.52 -1.32 -5.86
C GLU A 62 -19.37 -0.33 -6.66
N GLN A 63 -20.39 -0.83 -7.35
CA GLN A 63 -21.30 0.01 -8.12
C GLN A 63 -22.57 0.31 -7.31
N ALA A 64 -22.93 1.59 -7.21
CA ALA A 64 -24.16 1.99 -6.52
C ALA A 64 -24.96 3.06 -7.28
N GLN A 65 -26.29 2.94 -7.21
CA GLN A 65 -27.20 3.94 -7.78
C GLN A 65 -27.29 5.16 -6.86
N VAL A 66 -27.04 6.35 -7.42
CA VAL A 66 -27.12 7.64 -6.72
C VAL A 66 -27.89 8.63 -7.61
N GLY A 67 -29.02 9.12 -7.12
CA GLY A 67 -29.95 9.92 -7.92
C GLY A 67 -30.32 9.19 -9.21
N ARG A 68 -30.08 9.83 -10.36
CA ARG A 68 -30.37 9.26 -11.69
C ARG A 68 -29.19 8.52 -12.30
N GLY A 69 -28.04 8.49 -11.65
CA GLY A 69 -26.82 7.87 -12.18
C GLY A 69 -26.33 6.68 -11.35
N SER A 70 -25.46 5.89 -11.97
CA SER A 70 -24.70 4.85 -11.29
C SER A 70 -23.26 5.36 -11.09
N ILE A 71 -22.71 5.18 -9.89
CA ILE A 71 -21.36 5.57 -9.53
C ILE A 71 -20.59 4.31 -9.12
N ASP A 72 -19.40 4.14 -9.70
CA ASP A 72 -18.45 3.12 -9.29
C ASP A 72 -17.52 3.71 -8.22
N PHE A 73 -17.39 3.01 -7.09
CA PHE A 73 -16.54 3.35 -5.95
C PHE A 73 -15.36 2.38 -5.89
N LYS A 74 -14.15 2.91 -5.74
CA LYS A 74 -12.92 2.12 -5.61
C LYS A 74 -12.01 2.72 -4.57
N LEU A 75 -11.17 1.88 -3.96
CA LEU A 75 -10.10 2.35 -3.09
C LEU A 75 -8.83 2.61 -3.90
N GLY A 76 -8.10 3.65 -3.55
CA GLY A 76 -6.71 3.89 -3.95
C GLY A 76 -5.82 4.01 -2.70
N LEU A 77 -4.56 3.65 -2.86
CA LEU A 77 -3.59 3.60 -1.77
C LEU A 77 -2.38 4.50 -2.08
N ASP A 78 -2.04 5.39 -1.16
CA ASP A 78 -0.89 6.31 -1.30
C ASP A 78 0.23 5.96 -0.30
N PRO A 79 1.52 6.00 -0.69
CA PRO A 79 2.68 5.91 0.19
C PRO A 79 2.78 6.96 1.31
N GLN A 80 1.97 8.03 1.30
CA GLN A 80 1.81 8.89 2.49
C GLN A 80 0.81 8.36 3.52
N ALA A 81 0.36 7.11 3.36
CA ALA A 81 -0.62 6.41 4.19
C ALA A 81 -2.05 6.99 4.14
N ASP A 82 -2.32 7.89 3.19
CA ASP A 82 -3.68 8.33 2.91
C ASP A 82 -4.42 7.27 2.09
N LEU A 83 -5.62 6.93 2.56
CA LEU A 83 -6.58 6.17 1.77
C LEU A 83 -7.33 7.13 0.86
N TRP A 84 -7.45 6.75 -0.41
CA TRP A 84 -8.18 7.51 -1.41
C TRP A 84 -9.43 6.75 -1.82
N VAL A 85 -10.50 7.49 -2.09
CA VAL A 85 -11.69 6.93 -2.74
C VAL A 85 -11.75 7.51 -4.14
N LYS A 86 -11.81 6.61 -5.11
CA LYS A 86 -11.95 6.91 -6.53
C LYS A 86 -13.42 6.71 -6.92
N PHE A 87 -13.97 7.68 -7.63
CA PHE A 87 -15.34 7.71 -8.11
C PHE A 87 -15.34 7.74 -9.63
N LYS A 88 -16.19 6.95 -10.28
CA LYS A 88 -16.31 6.94 -11.75
C LYS A 88 -17.76 6.87 -12.20
N GLN A 89 -18.08 7.64 -13.25
CA GLN A 89 -19.34 7.57 -13.99
C GLN A 89 -19.07 7.77 -15.47
N GLY A 90 -19.28 6.72 -16.27
CA GLY A 90 -18.94 6.73 -17.68
C GLY A 90 -17.45 7.08 -17.89
N ASN A 91 -17.18 8.17 -18.61
CA ASN A 91 -15.82 8.61 -18.93
C ASN A 91 -15.23 9.61 -17.92
N ARG A 92 -15.98 10.01 -16.90
CA ARG A 92 -15.50 10.93 -15.86
C ARG A 92 -15.10 10.14 -14.62
N ALA A 93 -13.94 10.47 -14.07
CA ALA A 93 -13.47 9.98 -12.79
C ALA A 93 -12.94 11.13 -11.93
N ALA A 94 -13.05 10.96 -10.61
CA ALA A 94 -12.51 11.84 -9.59
C ALA A 94 -11.93 10.99 -8.45
N ALA A 95 -11.02 11.54 -7.67
CA ALA A 95 -10.48 10.85 -6.51
C ALA A 95 -10.18 11.85 -5.39
N HIS A 96 -10.48 11.45 -4.17
CA HIS A 96 -10.26 12.28 -2.99
C HIS A 96 -9.66 11.45 -1.87
N ALA A 97 -8.71 12.03 -1.14
CA ALA A 97 -8.25 11.46 0.11
C ALA A 97 -9.42 11.42 1.12
N LEU A 98 -9.42 10.42 2.01
CA LEU A 98 -10.47 10.30 3.03
C LEU A 98 -10.61 11.58 3.87
N ALA A 99 -9.49 12.23 4.21
CA ALA A 99 -9.49 13.47 5.00
C ALA A 99 -10.21 14.64 4.31
N ASP A 100 -10.29 14.65 2.98
CA ASP A 100 -11.06 15.65 2.25
C ASP A 100 -12.55 15.27 2.19
N LEU A 101 -12.84 13.98 2.08
CA LEU A 101 -14.22 13.48 2.18
C LEU A 101 -14.82 13.72 3.57
N GLU A 102 -14.02 13.79 4.63
CA GLU A 102 -14.53 14.13 5.98
C GLU A 102 -15.12 15.54 6.04
N LYS A 103 -14.62 16.45 5.19
CA LYS A 103 -15.12 17.82 5.04
C LYS A 103 -16.31 17.91 4.09
N GLY A 104 -16.55 16.85 3.31
CA GLY A 104 -17.50 16.81 2.22
C GLY A 104 -16.96 17.49 0.96
N VAL A 105 -17.16 16.86 -0.20
CA VAL A 105 -16.73 17.37 -1.50
C VAL A 105 -17.87 17.29 -2.51
N ASP A 106 -17.96 18.29 -3.37
CA ASP A 106 -18.91 18.31 -4.48
C ASP A 106 -18.19 17.99 -5.78
N GLU A 107 -18.70 17.04 -6.54
CA GLU A 107 -18.15 16.63 -7.83
C GLU A 107 -19.22 16.63 -8.92
N ARG A 108 -18.83 17.09 -10.11
CA ARG A 108 -19.72 17.11 -11.28
C ARG A 108 -19.40 15.94 -12.19
N PHE A 109 -20.40 15.08 -12.38
CA PHE A 109 -20.37 14.00 -13.34
C PHE A 109 -21.37 14.25 -14.48
N PRO A 110 -21.29 13.50 -15.60
CA PRO A 110 -22.10 13.77 -16.78
C PRO A 110 -23.61 13.73 -16.56
N VAL A 111 -24.10 12.90 -15.62
CA VAL A 111 -25.55 12.77 -15.35
C VAL A 111 -26.05 13.88 -14.43
N GLU A 112 -25.35 14.13 -13.33
CA GLU A 112 -25.63 15.20 -12.39
C GLU A 112 -24.44 15.45 -11.46
N ALA A 113 -24.56 16.49 -10.62
CA ALA A 113 -23.60 16.78 -9.57
C ALA A 113 -23.96 16.05 -8.28
N TYR A 114 -22.93 15.56 -7.60
CA TYR A 114 -23.04 14.77 -6.38
C TYR A 114 -22.19 15.39 -5.29
N HIS A 115 -22.62 15.19 -4.05
CA HIS A 115 -21.78 15.41 -2.90
C HIS A 115 -21.36 14.06 -2.33
N PHE A 116 -20.08 13.98 -1.97
CA PHE A 116 -19.46 12.83 -1.33
C PHE A 116 -18.94 13.25 0.04
N ALA A 117 -19.29 12.50 1.07
CA ALA A 117 -18.77 12.71 2.41
C ALA A 117 -18.44 11.37 3.07
N VAL A 118 -17.43 11.32 3.94
CA VAL A 118 -17.16 10.13 4.75
C VAL A 118 -17.42 10.41 6.22
N LYS A 119 -18.08 9.45 6.88
CA LYS A 119 -18.24 9.45 8.34
C LYS A 119 -18.28 8.01 8.82
N ASP A 120 -17.58 7.72 9.92
CA ASP A 120 -17.53 6.38 10.53
C ASP A 120 -17.12 5.29 9.51
N TRP A 121 -16.15 5.60 8.65
CA TRP A 121 -15.66 4.72 7.56
C TRP A 121 -16.72 4.34 6.51
N ILE A 122 -17.81 5.11 6.42
CA ILE A 122 -18.84 4.97 5.39
C ILE A 122 -18.80 6.20 4.49
N VAL A 123 -18.52 5.98 3.21
CA VAL A 123 -18.64 6.98 2.15
C VAL A 123 -20.09 7.10 1.77
N ARG A 124 -20.64 8.30 1.90
CA ARG A 124 -22.01 8.65 1.53
C ARG A 124 -21.97 9.46 0.25
N ALA A 125 -22.81 9.11 -0.69
CA ALA A 125 -22.99 9.84 -1.94
C ALA A 125 -24.45 10.26 -2.09
N TYR A 126 -24.68 11.53 -2.37
CA TYR A 126 -26.01 12.08 -2.58
C TYR A 126 -26.06 13.06 -3.75
N PRO A 127 -27.15 13.04 -4.54
CA PRO A 127 -27.33 13.98 -5.64
C PRO A 127 -27.63 15.39 -5.11
N LEU A 128 -26.95 16.41 -5.64
CA LEU A 128 -27.13 17.80 -5.21
C LEU A 128 -28.47 18.41 -5.68
N ALA A 129 -28.96 18.00 -6.86
CA ALA A 129 -30.17 18.57 -7.44
C ALA A 129 -31.46 18.08 -6.75
N GLN A 130 -31.46 16.84 -6.24
CA GLN A 130 -32.62 16.22 -5.59
C GLN A 130 -32.17 15.38 -4.39
N PRO A 131 -31.84 15.98 -3.24
CA PRO A 131 -31.26 15.25 -2.10
C PRO A 131 -32.13 14.10 -1.54
N GLN A 132 -33.42 14.06 -1.88
CA GLN A 132 -34.34 12.98 -1.48
C GLN A 132 -34.37 11.79 -2.46
N SER A 133 -33.68 11.89 -3.60
CA SER A 133 -33.47 10.78 -4.53
C SER A 133 -32.51 9.74 -3.95
N PRO A 134 -32.37 8.55 -4.56
CA PRO A 134 -31.53 7.48 -4.02
C PRO A 134 -30.13 7.94 -3.64
N GLN A 135 -29.67 7.49 -2.48
CA GLN A 135 -28.34 7.78 -1.93
C GLN A 135 -27.58 6.45 -1.80
N ALA A 136 -26.25 6.51 -1.84
CA ALA A 136 -25.41 5.35 -1.59
C ALA A 136 -24.61 5.52 -0.30
N ASN A 137 -24.46 4.41 0.43
CA ASN A 137 -23.59 4.29 1.59
C ASN A 137 -22.65 3.11 1.33
N VAL A 138 -21.37 3.40 1.17
CA VAL A 138 -20.35 2.41 0.80
C VAL A 138 -19.31 2.32 1.92
N SER A 139 -19.04 1.12 2.41
CA SER A 139 -18.07 0.89 3.47
C SER A 139 -16.65 0.90 2.92
N VAL A 140 -15.78 1.75 3.47
CA VAL A 140 -14.35 1.79 3.09
C VAL A 140 -13.67 0.45 3.38
N ALA A 141 -14.04 -0.21 4.48
CA ALA A 141 -13.51 -1.52 4.82
C ALA A 141 -13.96 -2.60 3.82
N ALA A 142 -15.20 -2.53 3.33
CA ALA A 142 -15.68 -3.43 2.28
C ALA A 142 -14.94 -3.20 0.96
N LEU A 143 -14.73 -1.94 0.57
CA LEU A 143 -13.93 -1.60 -0.62
C LEU A 143 -12.50 -2.12 -0.52
N LEU A 144 -11.84 -1.97 0.63
CA LEU A 144 -10.50 -2.50 0.86
C LEU A 144 -10.49 -4.03 0.75
N ARG A 145 -11.46 -4.70 1.36
CA ARG A 145 -11.58 -6.17 1.32
C ARG A 145 -11.79 -6.67 -0.11
N GLN A 146 -12.74 -6.08 -0.83
CA GLN A 146 -13.01 -6.41 -2.23
C GLN A 146 -11.78 -6.16 -3.11
N THR A 147 -11.07 -5.05 -2.89
CA THR A 147 -9.81 -4.73 -3.57
C THR A 147 -8.75 -5.80 -3.33
N TYR A 148 -8.58 -6.25 -2.08
CA TYR A 148 -7.66 -7.33 -1.73
C TYR A 148 -8.05 -8.68 -2.38
N GLU A 149 -9.32 -9.05 -2.30
CA GLU A 149 -9.81 -10.35 -2.80
C GLU A 149 -9.74 -10.47 -4.33
N LEU A 150 -9.89 -9.37 -5.05
CA LEU A 150 -9.89 -9.35 -6.51
C LEU A 150 -8.55 -8.95 -7.14
N ALA A 151 -7.59 -8.46 -6.34
CA ALA A 151 -6.27 -8.09 -6.83
C ALA A 151 -5.51 -9.29 -7.44
N GLU A 152 -4.44 -8.99 -8.17
CA GLU A 152 -3.48 -10.02 -8.57
C GLU A 152 -2.61 -10.40 -7.37
N HIS A 153 -2.45 -11.71 -7.10
CA HIS A 153 -1.69 -12.21 -5.94
C HIS A 153 -0.35 -12.81 -6.36
N VAL A 154 0.66 -12.61 -5.53
CA VAL A 154 1.95 -13.27 -5.62
C VAL A 154 2.25 -14.02 -4.32
N ARG A 155 2.73 -15.26 -4.45
CA ARG A 155 3.03 -16.13 -3.31
C ARG A 155 4.54 -16.34 -3.16
N PHE A 156 5.04 -16.01 -1.98
CA PHE A 156 6.38 -16.29 -1.49
C PHE A 156 6.25 -17.14 -0.24
N GLU A 157 6.20 -18.47 -0.38
CA GLU A 157 5.84 -19.37 0.73
C GLU A 157 6.62 -19.04 2.01
N PRO A 158 5.93 -18.90 3.17
CA PRO A 158 4.50 -19.15 3.42
C PRO A 158 3.59 -17.91 3.25
N VAL A 159 4.07 -16.81 2.68
CA VAL A 159 3.39 -15.51 2.61
C VAL A 159 2.79 -15.25 1.23
N GLU A 160 1.62 -14.62 1.19
CA GLU A 160 0.95 -14.19 -0.04
C GLU A 160 0.67 -12.70 0.03
N TYR A 161 0.83 -12.01 -1.11
CA TYR A 161 0.60 -10.58 -1.25
C TYR A 161 -0.31 -10.29 -2.43
N ALA A 162 -1.39 -9.56 -2.19
CA ALA A 162 -2.10 -8.84 -3.22
C ALA A 162 -1.27 -7.64 -3.68
N MET A 163 -1.17 -7.45 -4.99
CA MET A 163 -0.48 -6.33 -5.61
C MET A 163 -1.50 -5.28 -6.03
N LEU A 164 -1.23 -4.02 -5.68
CA LEU A 164 -2.03 -2.87 -6.11
C LEU A 164 -1.11 -1.85 -6.75
N PHE A 165 -1.60 -1.21 -7.80
CA PHE A 165 -0.80 -0.28 -8.61
C PHE A 165 -1.62 0.96 -8.96
N GLU A 166 -1.06 2.12 -8.63
CA GLU A 166 -1.60 3.42 -9.01
C GLU A 166 -0.60 4.10 -9.96
N ASP A 167 -1.09 4.52 -11.13
CA ASP A 167 -0.26 5.07 -12.20
C ASP A 167 0.06 6.57 -12.05
N GLY A 168 -0.55 7.25 -11.08
CA GLY A 168 -0.40 8.69 -10.87
C GLY A 168 -1.50 9.55 -11.51
N GLY A 169 -2.46 8.97 -12.22
CA GLY A 169 -3.47 9.74 -12.96
C GLY A 169 -4.52 10.42 -12.07
N LEU A 170 -4.99 9.73 -11.02
CA LEU A 170 -6.00 10.24 -10.09
C LEU A 170 -5.52 10.32 -8.64
N VAL A 171 -4.64 9.39 -8.26
CA VAL A 171 -4.01 9.32 -6.94
C VAL A 171 -2.50 9.24 -7.14
N PRO A 172 -1.67 9.59 -6.13
CA PRO A 172 -0.22 9.55 -6.27
C PRO A 172 0.30 8.18 -6.75
N ALA A 173 1.25 8.20 -7.68
CA ALA A 173 1.76 6.98 -8.30
C ALA A 173 2.45 6.07 -7.28
N SER A 174 1.96 4.85 -7.14
CA SER A 174 2.35 3.95 -6.06
C SER A 174 2.30 2.48 -6.46
N LEU A 175 3.05 1.67 -5.73
CA LEU A 175 2.90 0.23 -5.71
C LEU A 175 2.73 -0.21 -4.26
N SER A 176 1.66 -0.95 -3.99
CA SER A 176 1.35 -1.44 -2.66
C SER A 176 1.29 -2.96 -2.67
N LEU A 177 1.89 -3.57 -1.65
CA LEU A 177 1.75 -5.00 -1.36
C LEU A 177 0.87 -5.14 -0.13
N VAL A 178 -0.24 -5.84 -0.27
CA VAL A 178 -1.21 -6.08 0.82
C VAL A 178 -1.16 -7.54 1.21
N ARG A 179 -0.98 -7.84 2.49
CA ARG A 179 -1.05 -9.20 3.03
C ARG A 179 -2.08 -9.29 4.14
N GLU A 180 -2.75 -10.42 4.24
CA GLU A 180 -3.63 -10.73 5.37
C GLU A 180 -2.85 -11.49 6.45
N ASP A 181 -2.95 -11.06 7.70
CA ASP A 181 -2.40 -11.80 8.82
C ASP A 181 -3.35 -12.92 9.31
N ARG A 182 -2.91 -13.70 10.29
CA ARG A 182 -3.69 -14.83 10.83
C ARG A 182 -5.02 -14.42 11.49
N ASN A 183 -5.18 -13.15 11.84
CA ASN A 183 -6.39 -12.60 12.45
C ASN A 183 -7.33 -11.97 11.40
N GLY A 184 -6.98 -12.04 10.10
CA GLY A 184 -7.73 -11.41 9.03
C GLY A 184 -7.44 -9.92 8.85
N VAL A 185 -6.41 -9.38 9.50
CA VAL A 185 -6.04 -7.96 9.38
C VAL A 185 -5.18 -7.76 8.14
N LEU A 186 -5.57 -6.80 7.30
CA LEU A 186 -4.82 -6.42 6.11
C LEU A 186 -3.68 -5.46 6.48
N GLN A 187 -2.46 -5.87 6.15
CA GLN A 187 -1.22 -5.12 6.33
C GLN A 187 -0.73 -4.65 4.97
N VAL A 188 -0.44 -3.35 4.84
CA VAL A 188 -0.05 -2.74 3.57
C VAL A 188 1.39 -2.24 3.65
N THR A 189 2.22 -2.64 2.69
CA THR A 189 3.54 -2.07 2.45
C THR A 189 3.47 -1.16 1.23
N TYR A 190 3.86 0.10 1.40
CA TYR A 190 3.77 1.11 0.35
C TYR A 190 5.13 1.45 -0.24
N ASN A 191 5.16 1.65 -1.55
CA ASN A 191 6.31 2.19 -2.25
C ASN A 191 5.88 3.26 -3.24
N ARG A 192 6.62 4.37 -3.30
CA ARG A 192 6.46 5.34 -4.37
C ARG A 192 6.90 4.70 -5.68
N LEU A 193 6.14 4.91 -6.75
CA LEU A 193 6.46 4.31 -8.05
C LEU A 193 7.88 4.69 -8.52
N ALA A 194 8.30 5.94 -8.27
CA ALA A 194 9.63 6.41 -8.63
C ALA A 194 10.78 5.63 -7.95
N ASP A 195 10.56 5.09 -6.75
CA ASP A 195 11.61 4.40 -5.99
C ASP A 195 11.74 2.94 -6.47
N VAL A 196 10.62 2.27 -6.75
CA VAL A 196 10.62 0.92 -7.37
C VAL A 196 11.06 0.94 -8.82
N GLN A 197 11.03 2.07 -9.51
CA GLN A 197 11.62 2.19 -10.86
C GLN A 197 13.15 2.33 -10.83
N LYS A 198 13.69 3.02 -9.81
CA LYS A 198 15.13 3.29 -9.70
C LYS A 198 15.92 2.08 -9.23
N ALA A 199 15.45 1.40 -8.19
CA ALA A 199 16.19 0.34 -7.53
C ALA A 199 15.26 -0.78 -7.07
N VAL A 200 15.84 -1.96 -6.80
CA VAL A 200 15.12 -3.06 -6.15
C VAL A 200 14.74 -2.61 -4.74
N GLN A 201 13.44 -2.64 -4.45
CA GLN A 201 12.91 -2.40 -3.11
C GLN A 201 12.70 -3.74 -2.42
N TRP A 202 13.49 -3.99 -1.38
CA TRP A 202 13.41 -5.22 -0.58
C TRP A 202 12.31 -5.11 0.46
N PHE A 203 11.45 -6.13 0.58
CA PHE A 203 10.25 -6.06 1.43
C PHE A 203 9.96 -7.32 2.25
N LEU A 204 10.59 -8.45 1.97
CA LEU A 204 10.34 -9.72 2.66
C LEU A 204 11.63 -10.52 2.83
N GLY A 205 11.78 -11.18 3.98
CA GLY A 205 12.81 -12.19 4.21
C GLY A 205 12.20 -13.49 4.72
N VAL A 206 12.47 -14.62 4.06
CA VAL A 206 12.03 -15.97 4.47
C VAL A 206 13.20 -16.93 4.33
N ASP A 207 13.45 -17.75 5.36
CA ASP A 207 14.46 -18.82 5.34
C ASP A 207 15.85 -18.40 4.83
N GLY A 208 16.28 -17.19 5.18
CA GLY A 208 17.58 -16.65 4.76
C GLY A 208 17.62 -16.16 3.30
N ILE A 209 16.47 -15.92 2.67
CA ILE A 209 16.34 -15.33 1.34
C ILE A 209 15.60 -13.98 1.46
N LEU A 210 16.17 -12.92 0.87
CA LEU A 210 15.50 -11.63 0.69
C LEU A 210 14.75 -11.61 -0.63
N TYR A 211 13.54 -11.06 -0.60
CA TYR A 211 12.70 -10.81 -1.76
C TYR A 211 12.47 -9.32 -1.94
N GLY A 212 12.57 -8.89 -3.18
CA GLY A 212 12.45 -7.50 -3.56
C GLY A 212 11.76 -7.35 -4.90
N MET A 213 11.40 -6.12 -5.24
CA MET A 213 10.69 -5.82 -6.47
C MET A 213 11.23 -4.57 -7.14
N LYS A 214 11.09 -4.52 -8.46
CA LYS A 214 11.44 -3.37 -9.29
C LYS A 214 10.50 -3.30 -10.48
N VAL A 215 10.15 -2.10 -10.91
CA VAL A 215 9.46 -1.90 -12.19
C VAL A 215 10.51 -1.86 -13.30
N GLU A 216 10.37 -2.76 -14.28
CA GLU A 216 11.19 -2.81 -15.49
C GLU A 216 10.30 -2.72 -16.73
N GLY A 217 10.27 -1.55 -17.37
CA GLY A 217 9.40 -1.31 -18.52
C GLY A 217 7.92 -1.38 -18.12
N VAL A 218 7.20 -2.37 -18.65
CA VAL A 218 5.76 -2.57 -18.39
C VAL A 218 5.47 -3.65 -17.34
N ASP A 219 6.53 -4.22 -16.75
CA ASP A 219 6.43 -5.32 -15.80
C ASP A 219 6.86 -4.87 -14.40
N LEU A 220 6.19 -5.42 -13.38
CA LEU A 220 6.73 -5.54 -12.04
C LEU A 220 7.54 -6.83 -11.96
N VAL A 221 8.84 -6.70 -11.69
CA VAL A 221 9.78 -7.83 -11.61
C VAL A 221 10.14 -8.07 -10.16
N PHE A 222 10.00 -9.33 -9.73
CA PHE A 222 10.42 -9.78 -8.40
C PHE A 222 11.79 -10.43 -8.46
N TYR A 223 12.60 -10.16 -7.45
CA TYR A 223 13.97 -10.66 -7.30
C TYR A 223 14.13 -11.42 -6.00
N SER A 224 15.08 -12.34 -5.98
CA SER A 224 15.59 -12.95 -4.76
C SER A 224 17.11 -12.84 -4.65
N GLU A 225 17.59 -12.73 -3.41
CA GLU A 225 19.01 -12.88 -3.08
C GLU A 225 19.19 -13.55 -1.70
N PRO A 226 20.27 -14.31 -1.48
CA PRO A 226 20.59 -14.85 -0.15
C PRO A 226 20.89 -13.73 0.87
N VAL A 227 20.36 -13.85 2.09
CA VAL A 227 20.63 -12.91 3.19
C VAL A 227 22.12 -13.02 3.59
N PRO A 228 22.88 -11.92 3.61
CA PRO A 228 24.26 -11.95 4.09
C PRO A 228 24.33 -12.30 5.60
N PRO A 229 25.30 -13.13 6.04
CA PRO A 229 25.41 -13.58 7.43
C PRO A 229 25.48 -12.46 8.49
N LYS A 230 25.90 -11.25 8.11
CA LYS A 230 26.07 -10.10 9.00
C LYS A 230 24.78 -9.34 9.30
N VAL A 231 23.69 -9.60 8.58
CA VAL A 231 22.44 -8.84 8.67
C VAL A 231 21.48 -9.47 9.68
N LEU A 232 21.68 -10.72 10.08
CA LEU A 232 20.60 -11.50 10.70
C LEU A 232 20.22 -11.07 12.12
N PHE A 233 21.12 -10.85 13.08
CA PHE A 233 20.72 -10.40 14.42
C PHE A 233 21.85 -9.66 15.15
N ARG A 234 21.69 -8.35 15.36
CA ARG A 234 22.30 -7.67 16.52
C ARG A 234 21.17 -7.22 17.43
N ALA A 235 20.89 -8.00 18.47
CA ALA A 235 20.24 -7.42 19.64
C ALA A 235 21.16 -6.30 20.16
N PRO A 236 20.64 -5.14 20.58
CA PRO A 236 21.46 -4.20 21.32
C PRO A 236 21.95 -4.93 22.57
N GLU A 237 23.27 -5.08 22.72
CA GLU A 237 23.86 -5.48 24.00
C GLU A 237 23.37 -4.47 25.04
N LYS A 238 22.42 -4.87 25.88
CA LYS A 238 22.15 -4.13 27.11
C LYS A 238 23.42 -4.24 27.92
N ALA A 239 24.15 -3.13 28.02
CA ALA A 239 25.18 -2.98 29.04
C ALA A 239 24.51 -3.23 30.39
N LEU A 240 24.82 -4.36 31.02
CA LEU A 240 24.48 -4.60 32.41
C LEU A 240 25.17 -3.50 33.24
N PRO A 241 24.43 -2.71 34.03
CA PRO A 241 25.07 -1.77 34.95
C PRO A 241 25.93 -2.56 35.94
N ARG A 242 27.18 -2.12 36.09
CA ARG A 242 28.07 -2.57 37.17
C ARG A 242 27.67 -1.93 38.49
#